data_AF-A0A1S3D237-F1
#
_entry.id   AF-A0A1S3D237-F1
#
_cell.length_a   1.000
_cell.length_b   1.000
_cell.length_c   1.000
_cell.angle_alpha   90.00
_cell.angle_beta   90.00
_cell.angle_gamma   90.00
#
_symmetry.space_group_name_H-M   'P 1'
#
loop_
_entity.id
_entity.type
_entity.pdbx_description
1 polymer ?
#
loop_
_entity_poly.entity_id
_entity_poly.type
_entity_poly.pdbx_seq_one_letter_code
_entity_poly.pdbx_strand_id
1 'polypeptide(L)'
;MLYEVLPRFLQEKVDIVRSEMVEDETVDNWFLMQYQWPVITILVLYLAFVLKIGPAYMQNRKPMSLKYIMLAYNLFQTLFNAYIVSYIFSPGSFSYLKPMSLKYIMLAYNLFQTLFNAYIVSYVQFILVLIYALSLVTFQCQLPRVITYNFFVQSIIFSLLFGNFYYKTYVQTPKSRKDKDAKKVE
;
A
#
# COMPACT_ATOMS: atom_id res chain seq x y z
N MET A 1 10.80 -31.21 10.90
CA MET A 1 11.37 -31.03 12.26
C MET A 1 10.54 -30.13 13.15
N LEU A 2 10.32 -28.84 12.85
CA LEU A 2 9.56 -27.94 13.76
C LEU A 2 8.04 -28.21 13.79
N TYR A 3 7.46 -28.71 12.69
CA TYR A 3 6.03 -29.03 12.56
C TYR A 3 5.58 -30.22 13.42
N GLU A 4 6.45 -31.21 13.64
CA GLU A 4 6.15 -32.39 14.45
C GLU A 4 6.10 -32.10 15.95
N VAL A 5 6.74 -31.00 16.39
CA VAL A 5 6.76 -30.55 17.80
C VAL A 5 5.60 -29.60 18.11
N LEU A 6 4.87 -29.14 17.09
CA LEU A 6 3.77 -28.19 17.24
C LEU A 6 2.50 -28.88 17.80
N PRO A 7 1.78 -28.27 18.77
CA PRO A 7 0.49 -28.80 19.22
C PRO A 7 -0.55 -28.80 18.07
N ARG A 8 -1.49 -29.76 18.11
CA ARG A 8 -2.48 -30.02 17.05
C ARG A 8 -3.24 -28.77 16.54
N PHE A 9 -3.57 -27.84 17.43
CA PHE A 9 -4.23 -26.59 17.05
C PHE A 9 -3.36 -25.72 16.12
N LEU A 10 -2.05 -25.67 16.33
CA LEU A 10 -1.14 -24.93 15.46
C LEU A 10 -0.88 -25.69 14.15
N GLN A 11 -0.89 -27.02 14.15
CA GLN A 11 -0.78 -27.82 12.93
C GLN A 11 -1.95 -27.53 11.98
N GLU A 12 -3.18 -27.52 12.50
CA GLU A 12 -4.37 -27.17 11.71
C GLU A 12 -4.27 -25.78 11.07
N LYS A 13 -3.76 -24.78 11.81
CA LYS A 13 -3.53 -23.44 11.27
C LYS A 13 -2.43 -23.42 10.20
N VAL A 14 -1.35 -24.17 10.40
CA VAL A 14 -0.26 -24.28 9.42
C VAL A 14 -0.75 -24.96 8.14
N ASP A 15 -1.57 -25.98 8.25
CA ASP A 15 -2.10 -26.71 7.09
C ASP A 15 -3.10 -25.86 6.29
N ILE A 16 -3.93 -25.05 6.96
CA ILE A 16 -4.77 -24.05 6.30
C ILE A 16 -3.91 -23.05 5.51
N VAL A 17 -2.87 -22.50 6.13
CA VAL A 17 -1.97 -21.55 5.45
C VAL A 17 -1.24 -22.20 4.28
N ARG A 18 -0.74 -23.44 4.45
CA ARG A 18 -0.07 -24.18 3.38
C ARG A 18 -1.00 -24.49 2.22
N SER A 19 -2.27 -24.83 2.50
CA SER A 19 -3.27 -25.10 1.46
C SER A 19 -3.62 -23.87 0.61
N GLU A 20 -3.31 -22.66 1.10
CA GLU A 20 -3.55 -21.41 0.40
C GLU A 20 -2.32 -20.89 -0.37
N MET A 21 -1.11 -21.33 -0.02
CA MET A 21 0.11 -21.02 -0.77
C MET A 21 0.22 -21.96 -1.97
N VAL A 22 -0.45 -21.61 -3.06
CA VAL A 22 -0.31 -22.32 -4.34
C VAL A 22 1.04 -21.95 -4.95
N GLU A 23 1.92 -22.95 -5.10
CA GLU A 23 3.19 -22.82 -5.81
C GLU A 23 2.92 -22.76 -7.32
N ASP A 24 3.47 -21.76 -8.00
CA ASP A 24 3.39 -21.59 -9.45
C ASP A 24 4.82 -21.58 -9.98
N GLU A 25 5.19 -22.63 -10.71
CA GLU A 25 6.54 -22.82 -11.25
C GLU A 25 7.02 -21.61 -12.08
N THR A 26 6.11 -20.85 -12.69
CA THR A 26 6.48 -19.67 -13.48
C THR A 26 6.91 -18.51 -12.59
N VAL A 27 6.17 -18.28 -11.51
CA VAL A 27 6.38 -17.16 -10.58
C VAL A 27 7.52 -17.47 -9.61
N ASP A 28 7.63 -18.71 -9.15
CA ASP A 28 8.67 -19.14 -8.22
C ASP A 28 10.06 -19.04 -8.83
N ASN A 29 10.17 -19.19 -10.16
CA ASN A 29 11.42 -18.99 -10.89
C ASN A 29 11.82 -17.52 -11.08
N TRP A 30 10.94 -16.56 -10.75
CA TRP A 30 11.31 -15.15 -10.84
C TRP A 30 12.40 -14.76 -9.84
N PHE A 31 13.22 -13.82 -10.26
CA PHE A 31 14.28 -13.26 -9.42
C PHE A 31 13.69 -12.73 -8.10
N LEU A 32 14.23 -13.20 -6.98
CA LEU A 32 13.80 -12.92 -5.59
C LEU A 32 12.47 -13.54 -5.12
N MET A 33 11.75 -14.31 -5.95
CA MET A 33 10.48 -14.95 -5.56
C MET A 33 10.65 -16.38 -5.04
N GLN A 34 11.76 -17.05 -5.35
CA GLN A 34 12.04 -18.45 -4.95
C GLN A 34 11.89 -18.74 -3.45
N TYR A 35 12.23 -17.78 -2.60
CA TYR A 35 12.11 -17.92 -1.15
C TYR A 35 11.60 -16.61 -0.55
N GLN A 36 10.84 -16.69 0.55
CA GLN A 36 10.37 -15.51 1.29
C GLN A 36 11.51 -14.77 2.01
N TRP A 37 12.62 -15.47 2.30
CA TRP A 37 13.77 -14.94 3.05
C TRP A 37 14.52 -13.79 2.37
N PRO A 38 14.81 -13.80 1.06
CA PRO A 38 15.36 -12.66 0.33
C PRO A 38 14.60 -11.35 0.59
N VAL A 39 13.27 -11.36 0.48
CA VAL A 39 12.44 -10.18 0.68
C VAL A 39 12.48 -9.69 2.12
N ILE A 40 12.38 -10.62 3.09
CA ILE A 40 12.49 -10.30 4.53
C ILE A 40 13.86 -9.68 4.84
N THR A 41 14.93 -10.23 4.27
CA THR A 41 16.30 -9.75 4.47
C THR A 41 16.47 -8.33 3.95
N ILE A 42 16.00 -8.06 2.73
CA ILE A 42 16.02 -6.71 2.14
C ILE A 42 15.24 -5.74 3.02
N LEU A 43 14.06 -6.14 3.52
CA LEU A 43 13.22 -5.29 4.35
C LEU A 43 13.88 -4.96 5.70
N VAL A 44 14.48 -5.94 6.37
CA VAL A 44 15.22 -5.73 7.63
C VAL A 44 16.41 -4.80 7.42
N LEU A 45 17.19 -5.01 6.36
CA LEU A 45 18.33 -4.15 6.02
C LEU A 45 17.88 -2.72 5.70
N TYR A 46 16.79 -2.57 4.93
CA TYR A 46 16.21 -1.27 4.61
C TYR A 46 15.75 -0.54 5.88
N LEU A 47 15.04 -1.21 6.79
CA LEU A 47 14.60 -0.60 8.05
C LEU A 47 15.77 -0.24 8.97
N ALA A 48 16.80 -1.09 9.06
CA ALA A 48 18.02 -0.77 9.80
C ALA A 48 18.71 0.47 9.23
N PHE A 49 18.74 0.59 7.90
CA PHE A 49 19.27 1.76 7.22
C PHE A 49 18.43 3.02 7.49
N VAL A 50 17.12 2.98 7.29
CA VAL A 50 16.26 4.17 7.42
C VAL A 50 16.10 4.62 8.88
N LEU A 51 16.01 3.70 9.83
CA LEU A 51 15.70 4.04 11.23
C LEU A 51 16.94 4.30 12.09
N LYS A 52 18.08 3.69 11.79
CA LYS A 52 19.29 3.83 12.61
C LYS A 52 20.48 4.38 11.84
N ILE A 53 20.93 3.69 10.80
CA ILE A 53 22.22 3.98 10.15
C ILE A 53 22.17 5.33 9.41
N GLY A 54 21.12 5.56 8.62
CA GLY A 54 20.90 6.78 7.85
C GLY A 54 20.80 8.02 8.74
N PRO A 55 19.91 8.05 9.75
CA PRO A 55 19.83 9.15 10.69
C PRO A 55 21.17 9.41 11.40
N ALA A 56 21.85 8.36 11.90
CA ALA A 56 23.16 8.49 12.55
C ALA A 56 24.23 9.08 11.62
N TYR A 57 24.28 8.63 10.36
CA TYR A 57 25.20 9.15 9.35
C TYR A 57 24.91 10.60 8.98
N MET A 58 23.65 11.03 9.01
CA MET A 58 23.23 12.38 8.66
C MET A 58 23.30 13.39 9.82
N GLN A 59 23.56 12.98 11.07
CA GLN A 59 23.56 13.88 12.25
C GLN A 59 24.49 15.10 12.08
N ASN A 60 25.65 14.91 11.45
CA ASN A 60 26.66 15.94 11.28
C ASN A 60 26.81 16.41 9.82
N ARG A 61 25.81 16.13 8.97
CA ARG A 61 25.84 16.43 7.52
C ARG A 61 24.66 17.33 7.16
N LYS A 62 24.88 18.29 6.27
CA LYS A 62 23.78 19.07 5.68
C LYS A 62 22.93 18.18 4.76
N PRO A 63 21.61 18.44 4.62
CA PRO A 63 20.74 17.67 3.75
C PRO A 63 21.24 17.65 2.29
N MET A 64 21.25 16.46 1.69
CA MET A 64 21.67 16.29 0.29
C MET A 64 20.61 16.84 -0.67
N SER A 65 21.04 17.56 -1.71
CA SER A 65 20.15 18.08 -2.74
C SER A 65 19.79 17.02 -3.78
N LEU A 66 18.85 16.14 -3.46
CA LEU A 66 18.43 15.00 -4.30
C LEU A 66 17.34 15.38 -5.34
N LYS A 67 17.17 16.67 -5.67
CA LYS A 67 16.06 17.17 -6.49
C LYS A 67 15.96 16.44 -7.84
N TYR A 68 17.07 16.34 -8.57
CA TYR A 68 17.09 15.70 -9.89
C TYR A 68 16.91 14.18 -9.81
N ILE A 69 17.47 13.55 -8.77
CA ILE A 69 17.32 12.11 -8.53
C ILE A 69 15.85 11.78 -8.24
N MET A 70 15.21 12.57 -7.38
CA MET A 70 13.78 12.41 -7.06
C MET A 70 12.89 12.67 -8.28
N LEU A 71 13.23 13.67 -9.11
CA LEU A 71 12.53 13.93 -10.36
C LEU A 71 12.63 12.75 -11.32
N ALA A 72 13.84 12.22 -11.53
CA ALA A 72 14.07 11.06 -12.40
C ALA A 72 13.34 9.81 -11.89
N TYR A 73 13.37 9.58 -10.58
CA TYR A 73 12.66 8.49 -9.93
C TYR A 73 11.13 8.58 -10.12
N ASN A 74 10.54 9.74 -9.83
CA ASN A 74 9.09 9.95 -9.98
C ASN A 74 8.67 9.84 -11.46
N LEU A 75 9.50 10.31 -12.39
CA LEU A 75 9.27 10.17 -13.83
C LEU A 75 9.27 8.70 -14.24
N PHE A 76 10.28 7.94 -13.82
CA PHE A 76 10.35 6.50 -14.07
C PHE A 76 9.13 5.77 -13.50
N GLN A 77 8.75 6.04 -12.25
CA GLN A 77 7.56 5.46 -11.63
C GLN A 77 6.28 5.78 -12.41
N THR A 78 6.13 7.02 -12.87
CA THR A 78 4.95 7.44 -13.64
C THR A 78 4.87 6.70 -14.97
N LEU A 79 5.99 6.57 -15.69
CA LEU A 79 6.05 5.82 -16.95
C LEU A 79 5.77 4.33 -16.74
N PHE A 80 6.36 3.74 -15.70
CA PHE A 80 6.15 2.33 -15.38
C PHE A 80 4.70 2.04 -14.97
N ASN A 81 4.09 2.91 -14.16
CA ASN A 81 2.68 2.80 -13.80
C ASN A 81 1.76 2.96 -15.03
N ALA A 82 2.06 3.91 -15.91
CA ALA A 82 1.32 4.08 -17.16
C ALA A 82 1.42 2.83 -18.06
N TYR A 83 2.60 2.21 -18.12
CA TYR A 83 2.81 0.95 -18.82
C TYR A 83 1.96 -0.19 -18.25
N ILE A 84 1.95 -0.39 -16.92
CA ILE A 84 1.09 -1.40 -16.28
C ILE A 84 -0.39 -1.13 -16.58
N VAL A 85 -0.84 0.12 -16.45
CA VAL A 85 -2.22 0.49 -16.71
C VAL A 85 -2.61 0.22 -18.16
N SER A 86 -1.70 0.39 -19.13
CA SER A 86 -1.98 0.12 -20.55
C SER A 86 -2.45 -1.31 -20.83
N TYR A 87 -2.03 -2.30 -20.02
CA TYR A 87 -2.51 -3.69 -20.12
C TYR A 87 -3.99 -3.83 -19.77
N ILE A 88 -4.50 -2.99 -18.86
CA ILE A 88 -5.93 -2.92 -18.52
C ILE A 88 -6.75 -2.40 -19.72
N PHE A 89 -6.11 -1.68 -20.65
CA PHE A 89 -6.75 -1.16 -21.86
C PHE A 89 -6.66 -2.10 -23.07
N SER A 90 -6.14 -3.32 -22.90
CA SER A 90 -6.06 -4.32 -23.98
C SER A 90 -7.45 -4.78 -24.46
N PRO A 91 -7.62 -5.16 -25.74
CA PRO A 91 -8.91 -5.54 -26.30
C PRO A 91 -9.48 -6.78 -25.60
N GLY A 92 -10.60 -6.60 -24.89
CA GLY A 92 -11.27 -7.64 -24.09
C GLY A 92 -11.44 -7.28 -22.60
N SER A 93 -10.59 -6.39 -22.06
CA SER A 93 -10.67 -5.96 -20.66
C SER A 93 -11.89 -5.09 -20.34
N PHE A 94 -12.43 -4.38 -21.34
CA PHE A 94 -13.64 -3.55 -21.21
C PHE A 94 -14.95 -4.28 -21.50
N SER A 95 -14.93 -5.58 -21.83
CA SER A 95 -16.15 -6.33 -22.17
C SER A 95 -17.19 -6.40 -21.04
N TYR A 96 -16.82 -6.04 -19.79
CA TYR A 96 -17.70 -5.95 -18.62
C TYR A 96 -18.03 -4.50 -18.20
N LEU A 97 -17.52 -3.49 -18.90
CA LEU A 97 -17.72 -2.08 -18.58
C LEU A 97 -18.61 -1.44 -19.66
N LYS A 98 -19.90 -1.26 -19.35
CA LYS A 98 -20.81 -0.47 -20.20
C LYS A 98 -20.25 0.96 -20.40
N PRO A 99 -20.33 1.55 -21.60
CA PRO A 99 -19.75 2.87 -21.85
C PRO A 99 -20.66 4.00 -21.32
N MET A 100 -20.07 4.92 -20.55
CA MET A 100 -20.66 6.20 -20.14
C MET A 100 -20.00 7.34 -20.97
N SER A 101 -20.80 8.24 -21.56
CA SER A 101 -20.42 9.09 -22.69
C SER A 101 -19.70 10.42 -22.36
N LEU A 102 -18.53 10.64 -22.98
CA LEU A 102 -18.14 11.78 -23.84
C LEU A 102 -18.39 13.26 -23.40
N LYS A 103 -18.15 13.62 -22.14
CA LYS A 103 -17.94 15.02 -21.67
C LYS A 103 -16.66 15.19 -20.82
N TYR A 104 -15.55 14.56 -21.24
CA TYR A 104 -14.21 14.66 -20.60
C TYR A 104 -13.47 15.98 -20.92
N ILE A 105 -14.05 16.79 -21.80
CA ILE A 105 -13.94 18.25 -21.79
C ILE A 105 -14.56 18.76 -20.48
N MET A 106 -13.87 18.58 -19.36
CA MET A 106 -13.63 19.65 -18.39
C MET A 106 -12.27 19.40 -17.75
N LEU A 107 -11.33 19.13 -18.64
CA LEU A 107 -9.88 19.08 -18.51
C LEU A 107 -9.28 20.24 -17.67
N ALA A 108 -10.00 21.36 -17.49
CA ALA A 108 -9.60 22.50 -16.66
C ALA A 108 -9.99 22.39 -15.16
N TYR A 109 -10.98 21.57 -14.79
CA TYR A 109 -11.28 21.22 -13.38
C TYR A 109 -10.25 20.22 -12.83
N ASN A 110 -9.75 19.37 -13.75
CA ASN A 110 -8.85 18.26 -13.50
C ASN A 110 -7.37 18.64 -13.24
N LEU A 111 -7.01 19.92 -13.05
CA LEU A 111 -5.67 20.28 -12.55
C LEU A 111 -5.73 20.72 -11.07
N PHE A 112 -6.75 21.49 -10.69
CA PHE A 112 -6.99 21.97 -9.32
C PHE A 112 -7.65 20.89 -8.44
N GLN A 113 -8.55 20.07 -9.02
CA GLN A 113 -9.16 18.95 -8.32
C GLN A 113 -8.21 17.75 -8.17
N THR A 114 -7.16 17.62 -8.97
CA THR A 114 -6.25 16.45 -8.93
C THR A 114 -5.26 16.51 -7.78
N LEU A 115 -4.94 17.72 -7.28
CA LEU A 115 -4.19 17.90 -6.03
C LEU A 115 -5.08 17.71 -4.78
N PHE A 116 -6.40 17.89 -4.89
CA PHE A 116 -7.37 17.71 -3.80
C PHE A 116 -7.98 16.28 -3.75
N ASN A 117 -8.22 15.67 -4.92
CA ASN A 117 -8.79 14.33 -5.08
C ASN A 117 -7.76 13.21 -5.09
N ALA A 118 -6.46 13.41 -5.37
CA ALA A 118 -5.48 12.31 -5.27
C ALA A 118 -5.41 11.72 -3.85
N TYR A 119 -5.65 12.55 -2.83
CA TYR A 119 -5.72 12.16 -1.43
C TYR A 119 -7.03 11.41 -1.11
N ILE A 120 -8.18 11.91 -1.59
CA ILE A 120 -9.48 11.27 -1.41
C ILE A 120 -9.59 9.99 -2.22
N VAL A 121 -9.03 9.91 -3.43
CA VAL A 121 -9.01 8.71 -4.27
C VAL A 121 -8.18 7.61 -3.62
N SER A 122 -7.05 7.93 -2.99
CA SER A 122 -6.26 6.95 -2.23
C SER A 122 -7.02 6.46 -0.99
N TYR A 123 -7.69 7.36 -0.27
CA TYR A 123 -8.51 7.03 0.92
C TYR A 123 -9.78 6.22 0.56
N VAL A 124 -10.47 6.62 -0.51
CA VAL A 124 -11.67 5.97 -1.05
C VAL A 124 -11.32 4.62 -1.68
N GLN A 125 -10.16 4.45 -2.31
CA GLN A 125 -9.70 3.16 -2.81
C GLN A 125 -9.63 2.12 -1.70
N PHE A 126 -9.07 2.46 -0.53
CA PHE A 126 -9.01 1.53 0.61
C PHE A 126 -10.39 1.16 1.14
N ILE A 127 -11.33 2.13 1.17
CA ILE A 127 -12.72 1.88 1.56
C ILE A 127 -13.45 0.99 0.53
N LEU A 128 -13.26 1.24 -0.77
CA LEU A 128 -13.85 0.43 -1.84
C LEU A 128 -13.29 -1.00 -1.85
N VAL A 129 -11.99 -1.17 -1.64
CA VAL A 129 -11.35 -2.48 -1.50
C VAL A 129 -11.89 -3.21 -0.27
N LEU A 130 -12.13 -2.51 0.85
CA LEU A 130 -12.74 -3.08 2.05
C LEU A 130 -14.18 -3.56 1.79
N ILE A 131 -15.01 -2.77 1.09
CA ILE A 131 -16.38 -3.15 0.73
C ILE A 131 -16.37 -4.34 -0.24
N TYR A 132 -15.49 -4.32 -1.24
CA TYR A 132 -15.33 -5.42 -2.19
C TYR A 132 -14.88 -6.70 -1.47
N ALA A 133 -13.89 -6.61 -0.59
CA ALA A 133 -13.45 -7.74 0.22
C ALA A 133 -14.58 -8.27 1.13
N LEU A 134 -15.45 -7.40 1.68
CA LEU A 134 -16.61 -7.85 2.50
C LEU A 134 -17.61 -8.60 1.64
N SER A 135 -17.91 -8.09 0.45
CA SER A 135 -18.79 -8.78 -0.49
C SER A 135 -18.24 -10.18 -0.84
N LEU A 136 -16.93 -10.30 -1.12
CA LEU A 136 -16.28 -11.59 -1.43
C LEU A 136 -16.39 -12.62 -0.29
N VAL A 137 -16.29 -12.18 0.97
CA VAL A 137 -16.46 -13.06 2.15
C VAL A 137 -17.92 -13.50 2.32
N THR A 138 -18.89 -12.60 2.08
CA THR A 138 -20.31 -12.93 2.22
C THR A 138 -20.83 -13.89 1.16
N PHE A 139 -20.26 -13.88 -0.05
CA PHE A 139 -20.73 -14.70 -1.18
C PHE A 139 -20.09 -16.10 -1.29
N GLN A 140 -19.36 -16.58 -0.26
CA GLN A 140 -18.74 -17.92 -0.21
C GLN A 140 -17.85 -18.23 -1.43
N CYS A 141 -17.19 -17.22 -2.02
CA CYS A 141 -16.24 -17.43 -3.12
C CYS A 141 -14.97 -18.16 -2.62
N GLN A 142 -14.40 -19.05 -3.45
CA GLN A 142 -13.17 -19.82 -3.19
C GLN A 142 -11.89 -18.97 -3.23
N LEU A 143 -11.87 -17.82 -2.55
CA LEU A 143 -10.66 -16.98 -2.45
C LEU A 143 -9.86 -17.35 -1.18
N PRO A 144 -8.51 -17.39 -1.24
CA PRO A 144 -7.68 -17.68 -0.08
C PRO A 144 -8.00 -16.76 1.10
N ARG A 145 -8.33 -17.35 2.25
CA ARG A 145 -8.85 -16.61 3.40
C ARG A 145 -7.76 -15.79 4.07
N VAL A 146 -6.53 -16.30 4.15
CA VAL A 146 -5.38 -15.59 4.71
C VAL A 146 -5.06 -14.32 3.91
N ILE A 147 -5.07 -14.41 2.58
CA ILE A 147 -4.86 -13.25 1.70
C ILE A 147 -5.98 -12.23 1.92
N THR A 148 -7.23 -12.69 1.97
CA THR A 148 -8.39 -11.84 2.22
C THR A 148 -8.29 -11.12 3.56
N TYR A 149 -8.02 -11.84 4.66
CA TYR A 149 -7.82 -11.24 5.99
C TYR A 149 -6.64 -10.26 6.03
N ASN A 150 -5.55 -10.54 5.33
CA ASN A 150 -4.41 -9.63 5.22
C ASN A 150 -4.79 -8.31 4.54
N PHE A 151 -5.50 -8.35 3.41
CA PHE A 151 -5.99 -7.15 2.72
C PHE A 151 -6.92 -6.31 3.62
N PHE A 152 -7.76 -6.96 4.41
CA PHE A 152 -8.62 -6.29 5.38
C PHE A 152 -7.84 -5.54 6.45
N VAL A 153 -6.93 -6.25 7.13
CA VAL A 153 -6.09 -5.67 8.19
C VAL A 153 -5.24 -4.53 7.63
N GLN A 154 -4.63 -4.73 6.45
CA GLN A 154 -3.81 -3.71 5.79
C GLN A 154 -4.61 -2.45 5.44
N SER A 155 -5.85 -2.60 4.96
CA SER A 155 -6.74 -1.48 4.62
C SER A 155 -7.16 -0.69 5.86
N ILE A 156 -7.44 -1.37 6.99
CA ILE A 156 -7.77 -0.73 8.26
C ILE A 156 -6.57 0.07 8.78
N ILE A 157 -5.37 -0.53 8.80
CA ILE A 157 -4.14 0.11 9.29
C ILE A 157 -3.87 1.41 8.52
N PHE A 158 -3.90 1.35 7.18
CA PHE A 158 -3.68 2.54 6.37
C PHE A 158 -4.76 3.59 6.60
N SER A 159 -6.03 3.20 6.70
CA SER A 159 -7.13 4.14 6.96
C SER A 159 -6.93 4.89 8.29
N LEU A 160 -6.53 4.20 9.36
CA LEU A 160 -6.25 4.82 10.66
C LEU A 160 -5.04 5.76 10.63
N LEU A 161 -3.95 5.32 9.98
CA LEU A 161 -2.73 6.13 9.84
C LEU A 161 -3.01 7.42 9.05
N PHE A 162 -3.67 7.29 7.89
CA PHE A 162 -4.01 8.44 7.06
C PHE A 162 -5.05 9.34 7.74
N GLY A 163 -6.04 8.78 8.44
CA GLY A 163 -7.01 9.57 9.21
C GLY A 163 -6.37 10.41 10.31
N ASN A 164 -5.44 9.82 11.07
CA ASN A 164 -4.67 10.54 12.09
C ASN A 164 -3.80 11.65 11.46
N PHE A 165 -3.10 11.34 10.37
CA PHE A 165 -2.31 12.31 9.62
C PHE A 165 -3.16 13.47 9.07
N TYR A 166 -4.32 13.17 8.48
CA TYR A 166 -5.27 14.16 7.94
C TYR A 166 -5.70 15.13 9.02
N TYR A 167 -6.19 14.57 10.13
CA TYR A 167 -6.74 15.34 11.22
C TYR A 167 -5.69 16.30 11.79
N LYS A 168 -4.47 15.80 12.00
CA LYS A 168 -3.37 16.60 12.54
C LYS A 168 -2.86 17.69 11.59
N THR A 169 -2.90 17.43 10.28
CA THR A 169 -2.29 18.32 9.28
C THR A 169 -3.27 19.35 8.73
N TYR A 170 -4.54 18.96 8.54
CA TYR A 170 -5.52 19.77 7.82
C TYR A 170 -6.71 20.23 8.68
N VAL A 171 -7.13 19.45 9.68
CA VAL A 171 -8.32 19.77 10.51
C VAL A 171 -7.94 20.49 11.80
N GLN A 172 -6.84 20.08 12.45
CA GLN A 172 -6.40 20.68 13.69
C GLN A 172 -5.97 22.13 13.45
N THR A 173 -6.78 23.06 13.95
CA THR A 173 -6.53 24.49 13.76
C THR A 173 -5.24 24.93 14.46
N PRO A 174 -4.49 25.91 13.91
CA PRO A 174 -3.23 26.37 14.47
C PRO A 174 -3.31 26.79 15.95
N LYS A 175 -4.49 27.26 16.37
CA LYS A 175 -4.78 27.72 17.74
C LYS A 175 -4.70 26.59 18.76
N SER A 176 -5.20 25.39 18.43
CA SER A 176 -5.15 24.20 19.32
C SER A 176 -3.74 23.61 19.46
N ARG A 177 -2.88 23.77 18.45
CA ARG A 177 -1.49 23.30 18.48
C ARG A 177 -0.61 24.17 19.39
N LYS A 178 -0.75 25.50 19.30
CA LYS A 178 -0.03 26.45 20.16
C LYS A 178 -0.35 26.28 21.64
N ASP A 179 -1.62 26.06 22.01
CA ASP A 179 -2.00 25.81 23.40
C ASP A 179 -1.43 24.49 23.96
N LYS A 180 -1.32 23.45 23.12
CA LYS A 180 -0.74 22.16 23.52
C LYS A 180 0.78 22.20 23.68
N ASP A 181 1.47 22.94 22.81
CA ASP A 181 2.92 23.11 22.90
C ASP A 181 3.29 24.03 24.08
N ALA A 182 2.48 25.06 24.38
CA ALA A 182 2.64 25.91 25.57
C ALA A 182 2.46 25.11 26.88
N LYS A 183 1.48 24.20 26.93
CA LYS A 183 1.26 23.29 28.08
C LYS A 183 2.34 22.21 28.28
N LYS A 184 3.28 22.06 27.35
CA LYS A 184 4.40 21.09 27.45
C LYS A 184 5.69 21.71 27.98
N VAL A 185 5.71 23.04 28.13
CA VAL A 185 6.88 23.82 28.54
C VAL A 185 6.75 24.34 29.98
N GLU A 186 5.52 24.38 30.54
CA GLU A 186 5.27 24.39 32.00
C GLU A 186 5.42 22.99 32.60
#